data_AF-A0A3D0DFZ6-F1
#
_entry.id   AF-A0A3D0DFZ6-F1
#
_cell.length_a   1.000
_cell.length_b   1.000
_cell.length_c   1.000
_cell.angle_alpha   90.00
_cell.angle_beta   90.00
_cell.angle_gamma   90.00
#
_symmetry.space_group_name_H-M   'P 1'
#
loop_
_entity.id
_entity.type
_entity.pdbx_description
1 polymer ?
#
loop_
_entity_poly.entity_id
_entity_poly.type
_entity_poly.pdbx_seq_one_letter_code
_entity_poly.pdbx_strand_id
1 'polypeptide(L)' 'GVIPEPLGGAHRDYNTAAANLKKSLLEHLNLLIVKDKETLLAERLQKYRAMGVFAE' A
#
# COMPACT_ATOMS: atom_id res chain seq x y z
N GLY A 1 1.35 3.43 -2.70
CA GLY A 1 2.17 4.02 -3.79
C GLY A 1 2.49 2.97 -4.83
N VAL A 2 3.29 3.33 -5.84
CA VAL A 2 3.88 2.38 -6.79
C VAL A 2 5.29 2.05 -6.31
N ILE A 3 5.64 0.77 -6.23
CA ILE A 3 6.96 0.30 -5.76
C ILE A 3 7.88 0.17 -6.98
N PRO A 4 9.09 0.75 -6.97
CA PRO A 4 9.99 0.68 -8.12
C PRO A 4 10.56 -0.75 -8.28
N GLU A 5 10.54 -1.23 -9.52
CA GLU A 5 11.19 -2.47 -9.89
C GLU A 5 12.70 -2.26 -10.19
N PRO A 6 13.53 -3.31 -10.03
CA PRO A 6 14.92 -3.31 -10.48
C PRO A 6 15.03 -3.09 -12.01
N LEU A 7 16.21 -2.68 -12.47
CA LEU A 7 16.47 -2.51 -13.90
C LEU A 7 16.22 -3.81 -14.67
N GLY A 8 15.30 -3.75 -15.64
CA GLY A 8 14.89 -4.91 -16.45
C GLY A 8 13.83 -5.80 -15.79
N GLY A 9 13.28 -5.41 -14.64
CA GLY A 9 12.09 -5.99 -14.02
C GLY A 9 12.38 -6.84 -12.79
N ALA A 10 11.34 -7.05 -11.99
CA ALA A 10 11.41 -7.77 -10.71
C ALA A 10 11.91 -9.22 -10.84
N HIS A 11 11.69 -9.85 -11.99
CA HIS A 11 12.14 -11.22 -12.27
C HIS A 11 13.66 -11.34 -12.49
N ARG A 12 14.37 -10.23 -12.75
CA ARG A 12 15.82 -10.24 -12.98
C ARG A 12 16.62 -10.07 -11.72
N ASP A 13 16.05 -9.43 -10.70
CA ASP A 13 16.68 -9.22 -9.40
C ASP A 13 15.62 -9.29 -8.28
N TYR A 14 15.38 -10.52 -7.84
CA TYR A 14 14.42 -10.80 -6.78
C TYR A 14 14.81 -10.16 -5.44
N ASN A 15 16.10 -10.03 -5.17
CA ASN A 15 16.59 -9.49 -3.89
C ASN A 15 16.25 -8.01 -3.78
N THR A 16 16.54 -7.23 -4.83
CA THR A 16 16.20 -5.80 -4.86
C THR A 16 14.69 -5.59 -4.88
N ALA A 17 13.93 -6.38 -5.64
CA ALA A 17 12.47 -6.30 -5.65
C ALA A 17 11.87 -6.59 -4.27
N ALA A 18 12.32 -7.65 -3.59
CA ALA A 18 11.88 -8.01 -2.24
C ALA A 18 12.27 -6.96 -1.19
N ALA A 19 13.47 -6.38 -1.30
CA ALA A 19 13.91 -5.30 -0.41
C ALA A 19 13.04 -4.04 -0.55
N ASN A 20 12.75 -3.63 -1.79
CA ASN A 20 11.85 -2.50 -2.08
C ASN A 20 10.43 -2.77 -1.56
N LEU A 21 9.92 -3.98 -1.76
CA LEU A 21 8.63 -4.40 -1.24
C LEU A 21 8.60 -4.35 0.29
N LYS A 22 9.59 -4.95 0.97
CA LYS A 22 9.70 -4.96 2.43
C LYS A 22 9.71 -3.54 2.99
N LYS A 23 10.50 -2.64 2.40
CA LYS A 23 10.55 -1.23 2.81
C LYS A 23 9.17 -0.59 2.73
N SER A 24 8.49 -0.70 1.58
CA SER A 24 7.14 -0.14 1.41
C SER A 24 6.14 -0.76 2.39
N LEU A 25 6.18 -2.07 2.61
CA LEU A 25 5.27 -2.73 3.57
C LEU A 25 5.46 -2.21 4.99
N LEU A 26 6.70 -2.09 5.47
CA LEU A 26 7.00 -1.58 6.80
C LEU A 26 6.54 -0.12 6.96
N GLU A 27 6.80 0.73 5.98
CA GLU A 27 6.34 2.13 5.99
C GLU A 27 4.83 2.22 6.14
N HIS A 28 4.07 1.49 5.31
CA HIS A 28 2.61 1.55 5.35
C HIS A 28 2.03 0.86 6.60
N LEU A 29 2.62 -0.24 7.06
CA LEU A 29 2.17 -0.94 8.26
C LEU A 29 2.38 -0.08 9.52
N ASN A 30 3.51 0.62 9.62
CA ASN A 30 3.80 1.51 10.75
C ASN A 30 2.79 2.67 10.85
N LEU A 31 2.25 3.15 9.72
CA LEU A 31 1.18 4.15 9.71
C LEU A 31 -0.18 3.60 10.18
N LEU A 32 -0.41 2.29 10.02
CA LEU A 32 -1.67 1.65 10.37
C LEU A 32 -1.68 1.13 11.81
N ILE A 33 -0.55 0.62 12.31
CA ILE A 33 -0.47 0.00 13.65
C ILE A 33 -0.68 0.99 14.79
N VAL A 34 -0.43 2.27 14.55
CA VAL A 34 -0.65 3.34 15.53
C VAL A 34 -2.12 3.77 15.65
N LYS A 35 -2.99 3.32 14.74
CA LYS A 35 -4.41 3.65 14.73
C LYS A 35 -5.19 2.65 15.57
N ASP A 36 -6.18 3.13 16.30
CA ASP A 36 -7.12 2.26 16.99
C ASP A 36 -8.04 1.53 16.00
N LYS A 37 -8.70 0.47 16.49
CA LYS A 37 -9.55 -0.39 15.67
C LYS A 37 -10.73 0.34 15.05
N GLU A 38 -11.37 1.26 15.77
CA GLU A 38 -12.55 1.97 15.29
C GLU A 38 -12.17 2.90 14.14
N THR A 39 -11.08 3.66 14.32
CA THR A 39 -10.50 4.52 13.29
C THR A 39 -10.10 3.72 12.05
N LEU A 40 -9.42 2.57 12.20
CA LEU A 40 -9.04 1.72 11.07
C LEU A 40 -10.23 1.23 10.24
N LEU A 41 -11.34 0.90 10.89
CA LEU A 41 -12.55 0.45 10.21
C LEU A 41 -13.27 1.61 9.51
N ALA A 42 -13.37 2.76 10.17
CA ALA A 42 -14.01 3.96 9.61
C ALA A 42 -13.27 4.44 8.34
N GLU A 43 -11.94 4.57 8.40
CA GLU A 43 -11.13 4.99 7.26
C GLU A 43 -11.19 4.00 6.09
N ARG A 44 -11.20 2.68 6.39
CA ARG A 44 -11.35 1.64 5.36
C ARG A 44 -12.69 1.80 4.63
N LEU A 45 -13.77 2.00 5.38
CA LEU A 45 -15.10 2.20 4.80
C LEU A 45 -15.14 3.45 3.93
N GLN A 46 -14.61 4.58 4.43
CA GLN A 46 -14.54 5.83 3.69
C GLN A 46 -13.75 5.67 2.39
N LYS A 47 -12.58 5.03 2.45
CA LYS A 47 -11.73 4.77 1.30
C LYS A 47 -12.50 4.08 0.17
N TYR A 48 -13.25 3.03 0.46
CA TYR A 48 -14.00 2.30 -0.57
C TYR A 48 -15.25 3.04 -1.05
N ARG A 49 -15.93 3.78 -0.17
CA ARG A 49 -17.08 4.61 -0.55
C ARG A 49 -16.70 5.76 -1.49
N ALA A 50 -15.47 6.27 -1.38
CA ALA A 50 -14.96 7.32 -2.25
C ALA A 50 -14.47 6.81 -3.62
N MET A 51 -14.44 5.49 -3.85
CA MET A 51 -14.03 4.91 -5.13
C MET A 51 -15.23 4.73 -6.05
N GLY A 52 -15.07 5.15 -7.30
CA GLY A 52 -16.12 5.15 -8.31
C GLY A 52 -16.71 6.55 -8.48
N VAL A 53 -16.85 6.97 -9.73
CA VAL A 53 -17.52 8.22 -10.10
C VAL A 53 -18.79 7.83 -10.83
N PHE A 54 -19.94 8.28 -10.32
CA PHE A 54 -21.23 8.15 -10.99
C PHE A 54 -21.63 9.52 -11.54
N ALA A 55 -21.97 9.57 -12.82
CA ALA A 55 -22.63 10.72 -13.42
C ALA A 55 -24.12 10.40 -13.46
N GLU A 56 -24.93 11.16 -12.72
CA GLU A 56 -26.39 11.15 -12.85
C GLU A 56 -26.84 11.85 -14.14
#